data_AF-A0A0Q1F923-F1
#
_entry.id   AF-A0A0Q1F923-F1
#
_cell.length_a   1.000
_cell.length_b   1.000
_cell.length_c   1.000
_cell.angle_alpha   90.00
_cell.angle_beta   90.00
_cell.angle_gamma   90.00
#
_symmetry.space_group_name_H-M   'P 1'
#
loop_
_entity.id
_entity.type
_entity.pdbx_description
1 polymer ?
#
loop_
_entity_poly.entity_id
_entity_poly.type
_entity_poly.pdbx_seq_one_letter_code
_entity_poly.pdbx_strand_id
1 'polypeptide(L)'
;MQFISEKPRFTFEHPLFAVVLANTMLSTVPGISGAGPTPEKTLLTPNLDSELVAKGAITSLPVKPDTPTGCPTPSTITRSMTALTGLVPAFVNAGLVHPPAVPCIDVYGEPGADPRFTDAVPRARELYSRGRLVGEFFSGYSDLLVLGECVPGGTTTALCVLRALGIPARVSSSFVDNPHSRKDEVCTAVLERIGNSVPADPLDVVRAAGDPMIAVAAGICASYRGTVVLAGGTQMLAVAAVLKGLGMPMPDLATTAYVRDDASASFTATCADVGAHAYYVDPDFGDLGHAGLARYCIGEVKEGMGAGGAMLLASLMGHSPIAITGAILDFIRGYG
;
A
#
# COMPACT_ATOMS: atom_id res chain seq x y z
N MET A 1 -23.85 -0.53 7.13
CA MET A 1 -23.34 0.36 6.04
C MET A 1 -23.36 -0.43 4.73
N GLN A 2 -23.23 0.22 3.57
CA GLN A 2 -23.00 -0.52 2.32
C GLN A 2 -21.54 -1.02 2.31
N PHE A 3 -21.31 -2.29 1.95
CA PHE A 3 -19.97 -2.91 1.99
C PHE A 3 -18.95 -2.16 1.12
N ILE A 4 -19.36 -1.63 -0.03
CA ILE A 4 -18.57 -0.71 -0.87
C ILE A 4 -19.34 0.60 -0.98
N SER A 5 -18.66 1.73 -0.83
CA SER A 5 -19.26 3.07 -0.88
C SER A 5 -20.11 3.36 -2.13
N GLU A 6 -19.68 2.84 -3.28
CA GLU A 6 -20.42 2.92 -4.54
C GLU A 6 -20.00 1.80 -5.49
N LYS A 7 -20.83 1.51 -6.50
CA LYS A 7 -20.53 0.44 -7.47
C LYS A 7 -19.55 0.95 -8.53
N PRO A 8 -18.39 0.30 -8.73
CA PRO A 8 -17.48 0.65 -9.82
C PRO A 8 -18.14 0.56 -11.20
N ARG A 9 -17.77 1.47 -12.10
CA ARG A 9 -18.37 1.63 -13.44
C ARG A 9 -17.46 1.10 -14.56
N PHE A 10 -16.84 -0.05 -14.32
CA PHE A 10 -16.06 -0.77 -15.32
C PHE A 10 -16.42 -2.26 -15.29
N THR A 11 -16.14 -2.95 -16.39
CA THR A 11 -16.31 -4.40 -16.53
C THR A 11 -14.95 -5.04 -16.79
N PHE A 12 -14.81 -6.31 -16.44
CA PHE A 12 -13.58 -7.07 -16.62
C PHE A 12 -13.92 -8.55 -16.78
N GLU A 13 -13.02 -9.30 -17.41
CA GLU A 13 -13.09 -10.74 -17.57
C GLU A 13 -11.92 -11.46 -16.88
N HIS A 14 -10.74 -10.82 -16.89
CA HIS A 14 -9.48 -11.42 -16.46
C HIS A 14 -8.83 -10.52 -15.40
N PRO A 15 -9.25 -10.62 -14.12
CA PRO A 15 -8.66 -9.82 -13.05
C PRO A 15 -7.29 -10.35 -12.63
N LEU A 16 -6.40 -9.43 -12.29
CA LEU A 16 -5.11 -9.69 -11.66
C LEU A 16 -5.03 -8.89 -10.36
N PHE A 17 -4.65 -9.57 -9.28
CA PHE A 17 -4.21 -8.91 -8.05
C PHE A 17 -2.68 -8.96 -8.00
N ALA A 18 -2.04 -7.80 -7.88
CA ALA A 18 -0.59 -7.70 -7.76
C ALA A 18 -0.19 -6.81 -6.59
N VAL A 19 0.97 -7.06 -6.00
CA VAL A 19 1.51 -6.25 -4.90
C VAL A 19 2.95 -5.85 -5.19
N VAL A 20 3.24 -4.56 -5.07
CA VAL A 20 4.60 -4.04 -5.13
C VAL A 20 5.21 -4.05 -3.72
N LEU A 21 6.31 -4.79 -3.57
CA LEU A 21 7.04 -4.94 -2.32
C LEU A 21 8.28 -4.05 -2.34
N ALA A 22 8.47 -3.22 -1.33
CA ALA A 22 9.70 -2.43 -1.18
C ALA A 22 10.05 -2.20 0.29
N ASN A 23 11.31 -1.89 0.54
CA ASN A 23 11.75 -1.31 1.80
C ASN A 23 12.18 0.15 1.60
N THR A 24 12.08 0.92 2.68
CA THR A 24 12.82 2.17 2.85
C THR A 24 13.55 2.10 4.18
N MET A 25 14.80 2.55 4.22
CA MET A 25 15.58 2.66 5.46
C MET A 25 14.96 3.63 6.45
N LEU A 26 14.06 4.51 6.00
CA LEU A 26 13.28 5.36 6.89
C LEU A 26 12.41 4.54 7.87
N SER A 27 12.05 3.29 7.53
CA SER A 27 11.27 2.42 8.41
C SER A 27 12.03 1.98 9.67
N THR A 28 13.37 2.04 9.65
CA THR A 28 14.21 1.70 10.80
C THR A 28 14.35 2.86 11.80
N VAL A 29 13.77 4.02 11.50
CA VAL A 29 13.74 5.14 12.44
C VAL A 29 12.65 4.87 13.49
N PRO A 30 12.99 4.87 14.80
CA PRO A 30 12.01 4.59 15.84
C PRO A 30 10.77 5.48 15.74
N GLY A 31 9.59 4.89 15.86
CA GLY A 31 8.31 5.61 15.84
C GLY A 31 7.82 6.06 14.46
N ILE A 32 8.51 5.71 13.36
CA ILE A 32 8.03 5.99 12.00
C ILE A 32 7.08 4.91 11.48
N SER A 33 7.41 3.64 11.73
CA SER A 33 6.62 2.50 11.27
C SER A 33 6.27 1.58 12.43
N GLY A 34 5.01 1.17 12.51
CA GLY A 34 4.53 0.08 13.38
C GLY A 34 4.44 -1.27 12.67
N ALA A 35 4.84 -1.35 11.39
CA ALA A 35 4.76 -2.55 10.57
C ALA A 35 5.95 -3.49 10.88
N GLY A 36 5.98 -4.01 12.11
CA GLY A 36 7.03 -4.88 12.63
C GLY A 36 7.26 -4.67 14.13
N PRO A 37 7.79 -5.67 14.86
CA PRO A 37 7.93 -5.60 16.32
C PRO A 37 9.07 -4.69 16.80
N THR A 38 10.05 -4.39 15.94
CA THR A 38 11.11 -3.39 16.18
C THR A 38 11.39 -2.63 14.89
N PRO A 39 11.99 -1.42 14.93
CA PRO A 39 12.31 -0.65 13.73
C PRO A 39 13.14 -1.44 12.71
N GLU A 40 14.13 -2.22 13.12
CA GLU A 40 14.97 -3.03 12.22
C GLU A 40 14.18 -4.18 11.60
N LYS A 41 13.27 -4.78 12.39
CA LYS A 41 12.44 -5.90 11.92
C LYS A 41 11.35 -5.46 10.95
N THR A 42 11.10 -4.16 10.82
CA THR A 42 10.22 -3.66 9.74
C THR A 42 10.74 -4.05 8.35
N LEU A 43 12.06 -4.23 8.18
CA LEU A 43 12.64 -4.62 6.90
C LEU A 43 12.23 -6.03 6.44
N LEU A 44 11.80 -6.88 7.37
CA LEU A 44 11.32 -8.23 7.08
C LEU A 44 9.84 -8.26 6.69
N THR A 45 9.06 -7.24 7.05
CA THR A 45 7.59 -7.25 6.92
C THR A 45 7.09 -7.53 5.50
N PRO A 46 7.62 -6.92 4.41
CA PRO A 46 7.16 -7.26 3.08
C PRO A 46 7.39 -8.72 2.70
N ASN A 47 8.47 -9.33 3.19
CA ASN A 47 8.75 -10.75 2.99
C ASN A 47 7.78 -11.64 3.78
N LEU A 48 7.50 -11.29 5.04
CA LEU A 48 6.58 -12.06 5.89
C LEU A 48 5.13 -11.94 5.39
N ASP A 49 4.70 -10.75 5.00
CA ASP A 49 3.36 -10.51 4.47
C ASP A 49 3.18 -11.21 3.11
N SER A 50 4.16 -11.13 2.20
CA SER A 50 4.07 -11.83 0.91
C SER A 50 4.11 -13.35 1.07
N GLU A 51 4.89 -13.86 2.03
CA GLU A 51 4.87 -15.27 2.40
C GLU A 51 3.50 -15.71 2.90
N LEU A 52 2.90 -14.94 3.81
CA LEU A 52 1.56 -15.21 4.33
C LEU A 52 0.52 -15.24 3.21
N VAL A 53 0.54 -14.24 2.32
CA VAL A 53 -0.42 -14.16 1.20
C VAL A 53 -0.22 -15.29 0.20
N ALA A 54 1.02 -15.66 -0.12
CA ALA A 54 1.29 -16.72 -1.10
C ALA A 54 1.02 -18.12 -0.54
N LYS A 55 1.46 -18.41 0.69
CA LYS A 55 1.46 -19.76 1.27
C LYS A 55 0.33 -20.00 2.26
N GLY A 56 -0.27 -18.94 2.80
CA GLY A 56 -1.25 -19.03 3.88
C GLY A 56 -0.63 -19.20 5.25
N ALA A 57 0.70 -19.19 5.35
CA ALA A 57 1.46 -19.28 6.59
C ALA A 57 2.84 -18.65 6.42
N ILE A 58 3.32 -18.00 7.46
CA ILE A 58 4.71 -17.57 7.59
C ILE A 58 5.53 -18.79 8.04
N THR A 59 6.43 -19.26 7.17
CA THR A 59 7.28 -20.43 7.44
C THR A 59 8.77 -20.07 7.56
N SER A 60 9.14 -18.87 7.11
CA SER A 60 10.53 -18.38 7.17
C SER A 60 10.98 -18.01 8.58
N LEU A 61 10.06 -17.62 9.46
CA LEU A 61 10.33 -17.25 10.85
C LEU A 61 9.20 -17.74 11.79
N PRO A 62 9.51 -18.07 13.06
CA PRO A 62 8.51 -18.47 14.05
C PRO A 62 7.79 -17.25 14.62
N VAL A 63 7.03 -16.54 13.78
CA VAL A 63 6.31 -15.31 14.14
C VAL A 63 4.84 -15.41 13.76
N LYS A 64 3.99 -14.77 14.56
CA LYS A 64 2.58 -14.58 14.22
C LYS A 64 2.40 -13.34 13.35
N PRO A 65 1.42 -13.33 12.45
CA PRO A 65 1.10 -12.18 11.60
C PRO A 65 0.28 -11.12 12.38
N ASP A 66 0.49 -10.99 13.68
CA ASP A 66 -0.25 -10.06 14.53
C ASP A 66 0.69 -8.96 15.06
N THR A 67 0.15 -7.78 15.28
CA THR A 67 0.83 -6.75 16.08
C THR A 67 0.98 -7.23 17.53
N PRO A 68 1.86 -6.60 18.34
CA PRO A 68 1.99 -6.95 19.76
C PRO A 68 0.68 -6.84 20.58
N THR A 69 -0.30 -6.09 20.08
CA THR A 69 -1.61 -5.91 20.72
C THR A 69 -2.66 -6.95 20.27
N GLY A 70 -2.28 -7.87 19.37
CA GLY A 70 -3.13 -8.91 18.81
C GLY A 70 -3.97 -8.47 17.61
N CYS A 71 -3.63 -7.35 16.95
CA CYS A 71 -4.30 -6.94 15.72
C CYS A 71 -3.71 -7.71 14.52
N PRO A 72 -4.51 -8.46 13.74
CA PRO A 72 -4.01 -9.16 12.56
C PRO A 72 -3.50 -8.18 11.50
N THR A 73 -2.36 -8.49 10.88
CA THR A 73 -1.83 -7.76 9.71
C THR A 73 -2.86 -7.74 8.57
N PRO A 74 -2.89 -6.71 7.72
CA PRO A 74 -3.76 -6.65 6.55
C PRO A 74 -3.50 -7.79 5.56
N SER A 75 -2.31 -8.37 5.59
CA SER A 75 -1.97 -9.50 4.73
C SER A 75 -2.81 -10.75 5.06
N THR A 76 -3.41 -10.86 6.26
CA THR A 76 -4.46 -11.86 6.56
C THR A 76 -5.73 -11.65 5.74
N ILE A 77 -6.15 -10.39 5.56
CA ILE A 77 -7.32 -10.03 4.76
C ILE A 77 -7.02 -10.33 3.29
N THR A 78 -5.88 -9.87 2.77
CA THR A 78 -5.45 -10.15 1.39
C THR A 78 -5.33 -11.65 1.12
N ARG A 79 -4.76 -12.43 2.06
CA ARG A 79 -4.71 -13.89 1.96
C ARG A 79 -6.10 -14.51 1.88
N SER A 80 -7.01 -14.05 2.73
CA SER A 80 -8.39 -14.56 2.76
C SER A 80 -9.09 -14.30 1.42
N MET A 81 -8.88 -13.12 0.82
CA MET A 81 -9.49 -12.76 -0.46
C MET A 81 -8.89 -13.52 -1.64
N THR A 82 -7.57 -13.67 -1.69
CA THR A 82 -6.90 -14.47 -2.74
C THR A 82 -7.33 -15.94 -2.68
N ALA A 83 -7.46 -16.51 -1.47
CA ALA A 83 -8.00 -17.86 -1.30
C ALA A 83 -9.48 -17.96 -1.70
N LEU A 84 -10.32 -17.02 -1.28
CA LEU A 84 -11.76 -17.00 -1.57
C LEU A 84 -12.05 -16.87 -3.09
N THR A 85 -11.27 -16.05 -3.79
CA THR A 85 -11.42 -15.78 -5.23
C THR A 85 -10.70 -16.79 -6.12
N GLY A 86 -9.83 -17.63 -5.54
CA GLY A 86 -8.96 -18.54 -6.30
C GLY A 86 -7.86 -17.85 -7.10
N LEU A 87 -7.62 -16.55 -6.88
CA LEU A 87 -6.58 -15.79 -7.56
C LEU A 87 -5.21 -16.09 -6.96
N VAL A 88 -4.22 -16.28 -7.84
CA VAL A 88 -2.80 -16.31 -7.45
C VAL A 88 -2.24 -14.90 -7.58
N PRO A 89 -1.82 -14.27 -6.48
CA PRO A 89 -1.33 -12.90 -6.51
C PRO A 89 0.06 -12.83 -7.17
N ALA A 90 0.31 -11.80 -7.97
CA ALA A 90 1.63 -11.49 -8.50
C ALA A 90 2.39 -10.56 -7.53
N PHE A 91 3.65 -10.86 -7.24
CA PHE A 91 4.50 -9.98 -6.44
C PHE A 91 5.54 -9.30 -7.31
N VAL A 92 5.80 -8.01 -7.07
CA VAL A 92 6.84 -7.23 -7.74
C VAL A 92 7.84 -6.75 -6.69
N ASN A 93 9.08 -7.24 -6.74
CA ASN A 93 10.15 -6.75 -5.86
C ASN A 93 10.73 -5.45 -6.44
N ALA A 94 10.38 -4.32 -5.82
CA ALA A 94 10.85 -2.99 -6.19
C ALA A 94 12.15 -2.58 -5.47
N GLY A 95 12.58 -3.32 -4.45
CA GLY A 95 13.77 -2.99 -3.66
C GLY A 95 13.65 -3.47 -2.22
N LEU A 96 13.75 -4.78 -2.02
CA LEU A 96 13.80 -5.39 -0.69
C LEU A 96 15.23 -5.49 -0.16
N VAL A 97 15.40 -5.35 1.16
CA VAL A 97 16.70 -5.55 1.85
C VAL A 97 17.09 -7.02 1.83
N HIS A 98 16.11 -7.90 2.07
CA HIS A 98 16.29 -9.34 2.07
C HIS A 98 15.72 -9.95 0.78
N PRO A 99 16.33 -11.02 0.25
CA PRO A 99 15.79 -11.71 -0.92
C PRO A 99 14.31 -12.07 -0.75
N PRO A 100 13.51 -11.99 -1.81
CA PRO A 100 12.09 -12.34 -1.77
C PRO A 100 11.83 -13.74 -1.20
N ALA A 101 10.90 -13.85 -0.24
CA ALA A 101 10.51 -15.12 0.38
C ALA A 101 9.56 -15.98 -0.49
N VAL A 102 9.08 -15.41 -1.59
CA VAL A 102 8.13 -16.00 -2.54
C VAL A 102 8.53 -15.65 -3.97
N PRO A 103 8.10 -16.42 -4.99
CA PRO A 103 8.31 -16.03 -6.38
C PRO A 103 7.75 -14.64 -6.68
N CYS A 104 8.56 -13.79 -7.31
CA CYS A 104 8.20 -12.44 -7.68
C CYS A 104 8.86 -12.03 -9.00
N ILE A 105 8.32 -10.99 -9.63
CA ILE A 105 8.99 -10.25 -10.70
C ILE A 105 9.97 -9.27 -10.03
N ASP A 106 11.26 -9.49 -10.21
CA ASP A 106 12.29 -8.59 -9.70
C ASP A 106 12.57 -7.48 -10.71
N VAL A 107 12.40 -6.21 -10.29
CA VAL A 107 12.77 -5.05 -11.12
C VAL A 107 14.16 -4.52 -10.79
N TYR A 108 14.98 -5.31 -10.08
CA TYR A 108 16.39 -5.05 -9.76
C TYR A 108 16.60 -3.68 -9.10
N GLY A 109 15.67 -3.31 -8.23
CA GLY A 109 15.74 -2.12 -7.40
C GLY A 109 16.49 -2.36 -6.10
N GLU A 110 16.71 -1.29 -5.36
CA GLU A 110 17.34 -1.30 -4.04
C GLU A 110 16.39 -0.65 -3.03
N PRO A 111 16.50 -1.00 -1.74
CA PRO A 111 15.77 -0.31 -0.69
C PRO A 111 15.94 1.21 -0.76
N GLY A 112 14.86 1.95 -0.58
CA GLY A 112 14.92 3.40 -0.51
C GLY A 112 15.80 3.85 0.65
N ALA A 113 16.64 4.86 0.45
CA ALA A 113 17.42 5.46 1.53
C ALA A 113 16.56 6.34 2.44
N ASP A 114 17.14 6.84 3.54
CA ASP A 114 16.48 7.84 4.38
C ASP A 114 16.49 9.22 3.69
N PRO A 115 15.31 9.74 3.27
CA PRO A 115 15.20 10.97 2.50
C PRO A 115 15.69 12.21 3.25
N ARG A 116 15.90 12.14 4.57
CA ARG A 116 16.40 13.26 5.37
C ARG A 116 17.87 13.58 5.11
N PHE A 117 18.63 12.61 4.62
CA PHE A 117 20.09 12.72 4.50
C PHE A 117 20.60 12.61 3.06
N THR A 118 19.84 11.96 2.18
CA THR A 118 20.24 11.71 0.78
C THR A 118 19.03 11.56 -0.12
N ASP A 119 19.25 11.31 -1.40
CA ASP A 119 18.22 10.86 -2.31
C ASP A 119 17.68 9.50 -1.90
N ALA A 120 16.38 9.43 -1.64
CA ALA A 120 15.72 8.19 -1.26
C ALA A 120 15.78 7.12 -2.36
N VAL A 121 15.62 7.50 -3.62
CA VAL A 121 15.54 6.57 -4.75
C VAL A 121 16.37 7.08 -5.94
N PRO A 122 17.71 7.03 -5.88
CA PRO A 122 18.58 7.61 -6.91
C PRO A 122 18.22 7.18 -8.34
N ARG A 123 17.72 5.95 -8.51
CA ARG A 123 17.32 5.34 -9.79
C ARG A 123 15.80 5.39 -10.08
N ALA A 124 15.07 6.37 -9.53
CA ALA A 124 13.60 6.45 -9.68
C ALA A 124 13.10 6.37 -11.13
N ARG A 125 13.77 7.03 -12.08
CA ARG A 125 13.39 6.99 -13.51
C ARG A 125 13.62 5.63 -14.16
N GLU A 126 14.69 4.93 -13.77
CA GLU A 126 14.97 3.56 -14.21
C GLU A 126 13.93 2.60 -13.66
N LEU A 127 13.59 2.73 -12.37
CA LEU A 127 12.53 1.93 -11.74
C LEU A 127 11.16 2.18 -12.33
N TYR A 128 10.82 3.43 -12.64
CA TYR A 128 9.62 3.76 -13.40
C TYR A 128 9.62 3.06 -14.77
N SER A 129 10.72 3.11 -15.50
CA SER A 129 10.85 2.45 -16.81
C SER A 129 10.72 0.92 -16.71
N ARG A 130 11.27 0.30 -15.66
CA ARG A 130 11.09 -1.13 -15.40
C ARG A 130 9.68 -1.47 -14.95
N GLY A 131 9.05 -0.62 -14.14
CA GLY A 131 7.63 -0.72 -13.82
C GLY A 131 6.76 -0.71 -15.07
N ARG A 132 7.12 0.10 -16.08
CA ARG A 132 6.42 0.07 -17.38
C ARG A 132 6.50 -1.29 -18.08
N LEU A 133 7.67 -1.94 -18.05
CA LEU A 133 7.80 -3.30 -18.61
C LEU A 133 6.91 -4.31 -17.87
N VAL A 134 6.77 -4.16 -16.54
CA VAL A 134 5.87 -4.99 -15.73
C VAL A 134 4.39 -4.72 -16.10
N GLY A 135 4.00 -3.46 -16.30
CA GLY A 135 2.63 -3.12 -16.72
C GLY A 135 2.29 -3.64 -18.12
N GLU A 136 3.23 -3.60 -19.07
CA GLU A 136 3.08 -4.22 -20.38
C GLU A 136 2.95 -5.75 -20.28
N PHE A 137 3.74 -6.39 -19.41
CA PHE A 137 3.66 -7.83 -19.15
C PHE A 137 2.29 -8.23 -18.57
N PHE A 138 1.80 -7.52 -17.55
CA PHE A 138 0.49 -7.74 -16.96
C PHE A 138 -0.66 -7.54 -17.97
N SER A 139 -0.54 -6.55 -18.86
CA SER A 139 -1.53 -6.32 -19.92
C SER A 139 -1.68 -7.49 -20.90
N GLY A 140 -0.73 -8.42 -20.93
CA GLY A 140 -0.79 -9.58 -21.81
C GLY A 140 -1.82 -10.64 -21.39
N TYR A 141 -2.30 -10.61 -20.15
CA TYR A 141 -3.17 -11.65 -19.60
C TYR A 141 -4.23 -11.17 -18.60
N SER A 142 -4.34 -9.87 -18.35
CA SER A 142 -5.40 -9.28 -17.54
C SER A 142 -5.98 -8.01 -18.16
N ASP A 143 -7.24 -7.72 -17.85
CA ASP A 143 -7.95 -6.50 -18.24
C ASP A 143 -8.35 -5.63 -17.03
N LEU A 144 -8.29 -6.17 -15.82
CA LEU A 144 -8.36 -5.44 -14.56
C LEU A 144 -7.13 -5.75 -13.70
N LEU A 145 -6.40 -4.73 -13.26
CA LEU A 145 -5.30 -4.84 -12.32
C LEU A 145 -5.66 -4.15 -11.01
N VAL A 146 -5.73 -4.90 -9.92
CA VAL A 146 -5.79 -4.36 -8.56
C VAL A 146 -4.37 -4.39 -7.99
N LEU A 147 -3.75 -3.20 -7.87
CA LEU A 147 -2.34 -3.05 -7.53
C LEU A 147 -2.19 -2.57 -6.08
N GLY A 148 -1.76 -3.46 -5.18
CA GLY A 148 -1.43 -3.15 -3.79
C GLY A 148 0.03 -2.83 -3.55
N GLU A 149 0.35 -2.49 -2.31
CA GLU A 149 1.72 -2.27 -1.84
C GLU A 149 1.97 -2.88 -0.45
N CYS A 150 3.23 -3.18 -0.16
CA CYS A 150 3.71 -3.33 1.21
C CYS A 150 5.07 -2.67 1.38
N VAL A 151 5.04 -1.48 1.99
CA VAL A 151 6.22 -0.66 2.30
C VAL A 151 6.13 -0.12 3.73
N PRO A 152 6.82 -0.75 4.70
CA PRO A 152 7.01 -0.17 6.02
C PRO A 152 7.67 1.22 5.89
N GLY A 153 7.10 2.23 6.56
CA GLY A 153 7.51 3.63 6.39
C GLY A 153 6.92 4.34 5.17
N GLY A 154 6.20 3.62 4.29
CA GLY A 154 5.62 4.11 3.04
C GLY A 154 4.66 5.28 3.21
N THR A 155 3.92 5.36 4.33
CA THR A 155 3.07 6.53 4.61
C THR A 155 3.89 7.82 4.75
N THR A 156 5.11 7.73 5.26
CA THR A 156 5.96 8.91 5.50
C THR A 156 6.64 9.36 4.22
N THR A 157 7.15 8.44 3.40
CA THR A 157 7.67 8.75 2.06
C THR A 157 6.54 9.30 1.16
N ALA A 158 5.33 8.73 1.23
CA ALA A 158 4.16 9.27 0.53
C ALA A 158 3.81 10.70 0.98
N LEU A 159 3.85 10.99 2.29
CA LEU A 159 3.68 12.34 2.81
C LEU A 159 4.71 13.31 2.22
N CYS A 160 5.99 12.90 2.18
CA CYS A 160 7.07 13.72 1.65
C CYS A 160 6.87 14.00 0.16
N VAL A 161 6.51 12.98 -0.64
CA VAL A 161 6.22 13.13 -2.07
C VAL A 161 5.02 14.05 -2.31
N LEU A 162 3.92 13.85 -1.60
CA LEU A 162 2.71 14.68 -1.76
C LEU A 162 2.98 16.15 -1.43
N ARG A 163 3.65 16.43 -0.30
CA ARG A 163 3.97 17.82 0.09
C ARG A 163 5.01 18.45 -0.81
N ALA A 164 5.99 17.68 -1.29
CA ALA A 164 6.94 18.17 -2.29
C ALA A 164 6.22 18.49 -3.61
N LEU A 165 5.18 17.75 -3.99
CA LEU A 165 4.31 18.10 -5.15
C LEU A 165 3.32 19.24 -4.86
N GLY A 166 3.43 19.91 -3.71
CA GLY A 166 2.57 21.04 -3.33
C GLY A 166 1.19 20.65 -2.80
N ILE A 167 0.94 19.38 -2.50
CA ILE A 167 -0.33 18.89 -1.98
C ILE A 167 -0.28 18.88 -0.44
N PRO A 168 -1.19 19.58 0.26
CA PRO A 168 -1.16 19.74 1.72
C PRO A 168 -1.67 18.51 2.47
N ALA A 169 -1.04 17.35 2.24
CA ALA A 169 -1.43 16.08 2.82
C ALA A 169 -1.09 15.97 4.32
N ARG A 170 -1.89 15.17 5.04
CA ARG A 170 -1.65 14.65 6.39
C ARG A 170 -1.88 13.14 6.37
N VAL A 171 -1.02 12.39 7.06
CA VAL A 171 -1.05 10.93 7.07
C VAL A 171 -1.40 10.38 8.43
N SER A 172 -2.03 9.22 8.41
CA SER A 172 -2.35 8.46 9.61
C SER A 172 -1.09 8.02 10.35
N SER A 173 -1.16 8.02 11.68
CA SER A 173 -0.19 7.32 12.52
C SER A 173 -0.66 5.89 12.76
N SER A 174 0.28 4.93 12.84
CA SER A 174 0.01 3.60 13.38
C SER A 174 0.00 3.57 14.92
N PHE A 175 0.25 4.73 15.55
CA PHE A 175 0.25 4.95 17.00
C PHE A 175 -0.86 5.94 17.39
N VAL A 176 -1.56 5.66 18.49
CA VAL A 176 -2.78 6.37 18.91
C VAL A 176 -2.54 7.79 19.43
N ASP A 177 -1.35 8.11 19.97
CA ASP A 177 -1.07 9.39 20.64
C ASP A 177 0.19 10.08 20.08
N ASN A 178 0.06 11.12 19.23
CA ASN A 178 1.10 12.15 19.09
C ASN A 178 0.57 13.46 18.46
N PRO A 179 0.57 14.61 19.18
CA PRO A 179 0.05 15.89 18.68
C PRO A 179 0.91 16.58 17.59
N HIS A 180 2.17 16.16 17.41
CA HIS A 180 2.98 16.47 16.23
C HIS A 180 3.64 15.17 15.76
N SER A 181 3.17 14.61 14.65
CA SER A 181 3.63 13.29 14.25
C SER A 181 5.12 13.35 13.88
N ARG A 182 5.93 12.37 14.32
CA ARG A 182 7.32 12.22 13.87
C ARG A 182 7.44 12.21 12.34
N LYS A 183 6.38 11.79 11.65
CA LYS A 183 6.27 11.81 10.19
C LYS A 183 6.29 13.24 9.63
N ASP A 184 5.65 14.20 10.31
CA ASP A 184 5.70 15.61 9.95
C ASP A 184 7.10 16.19 10.13
N GLU A 185 7.79 15.87 11.23
CA GLU A 185 9.18 16.30 11.46
C GLU A 185 10.12 15.77 10.37
N VAL A 186 9.99 14.48 10.02
CA VAL A 186 10.72 13.89 8.89
C VAL A 186 10.41 14.65 7.61
N CYS A 187 9.13 14.86 7.30
CA CYS A 187 8.74 15.53 6.07
C CYS A 187 9.29 16.95 6.00
N THR A 188 9.23 17.72 7.09
CA THR A 188 9.81 19.07 7.16
C THR A 188 11.31 19.02 6.87
N ALA A 189 12.06 18.12 7.51
CA ALA A 189 13.49 17.97 7.26
C ALA A 189 13.82 17.58 5.80
N VAL A 190 12.99 16.71 5.19
CA VAL A 190 13.13 16.33 3.77
C VAL A 190 12.89 17.53 2.87
N LEU A 191 11.81 18.29 3.11
CA LEU A 191 11.46 19.48 2.35
C LEU A 191 12.53 20.58 2.47
N GLU A 192 13.09 20.78 3.66
CA GLU A 192 14.21 21.70 3.90
C GLU A 192 15.47 21.28 3.13
N ARG A 193 15.78 19.97 3.10
CA ARG A 193 16.93 19.43 2.36
C ARG A 193 16.79 19.63 0.85
N ILE A 194 15.61 19.35 0.28
CA ILE A 194 15.38 19.57 -1.15
C ILE A 194 15.27 21.06 -1.50
N GLY A 195 14.91 21.89 -0.50
CA GLY A 195 14.86 23.34 -0.56
C GLY A 195 13.82 23.88 -1.54
N ASN A 196 14.00 25.14 -1.96
CA ASN A 196 13.15 25.80 -2.97
C ASN A 196 13.30 25.18 -4.38
N SER A 197 14.28 24.32 -4.57
CA SER A 197 14.42 23.44 -5.73
C SER A 197 13.54 22.21 -5.58
N VAL A 198 12.26 22.40 -5.24
CA VAL A 198 11.26 21.35 -5.42
C VAL A 198 11.38 20.87 -6.86
N PRO A 199 11.72 19.60 -7.09
CA PRO A 199 11.94 19.15 -8.45
C PRO A 199 10.67 19.32 -9.29
N ALA A 200 10.80 19.92 -10.47
CA ALA A 200 9.67 20.15 -11.36
C ALA A 200 9.12 18.84 -11.94
N ASP A 201 9.98 17.83 -12.12
CA ASP A 201 9.58 16.50 -12.57
C ASP A 201 9.16 15.64 -11.36
N PRO A 202 7.96 15.03 -11.37
CA PRO A 202 7.50 14.15 -10.30
C PRO A 202 8.45 12.98 -10.00
N LEU A 203 9.16 12.44 -11.00
CA LEU A 203 10.13 11.37 -10.78
C LEU A 203 11.39 11.87 -10.05
N ASP A 204 11.74 13.15 -10.19
CA ASP A 204 12.81 13.74 -9.41
C ASP A 204 12.36 13.99 -7.95
N VAL A 205 11.07 14.26 -7.72
CA VAL A 205 10.48 14.27 -6.37
C VAL A 205 10.57 12.87 -5.74
N VAL A 206 10.19 11.82 -6.47
CA VAL A 206 10.30 10.44 -5.99
C VAL A 206 11.77 10.07 -5.72
N ARG A 207 12.70 10.47 -6.60
CA ARG A 207 14.13 10.30 -6.39
C ARG A 207 14.59 10.89 -5.06
N ALA A 208 14.15 12.11 -4.75
CA ALA A 208 14.60 12.81 -3.56
C ALA A 208 13.92 12.31 -2.27
N ALA A 209 12.61 12.03 -2.32
CA ALA A 209 11.77 11.95 -1.12
C ALA A 209 10.89 10.69 -1.01
N GLY A 210 10.78 9.90 -2.07
CA GLY A 210 9.87 8.77 -2.14
C GLY A 210 10.46 7.45 -1.64
N ASP A 211 9.92 6.36 -2.18
CA ASP A 211 10.43 5.00 -2.02
C ASP A 211 10.32 4.27 -3.38
N PRO A 212 10.99 3.10 -3.53
CA PRO A 212 11.02 2.39 -4.81
C PRO A 212 9.63 1.96 -5.31
N MET A 213 8.68 1.68 -4.40
CA MET A 213 7.34 1.25 -4.78
C MET A 213 6.60 2.35 -5.54
N ILE A 214 6.71 3.62 -5.12
CA ILE A 214 6.02 4.72 -5.78
C ILE A 214 6.45 4.81 -7.27
N ALA A 215 7.76 4.73 -7.55
CA ALA A 215 8.28 4.78 -8.92
C ALA A 215 7.79 3.60 -9.77
N VAL A 216 7.88 2.38 -9.22
CA VAL A 216 7.50 1.14 -9.93
C VAL A 216 6.00 1.10 -10.17
N ALA A 217 5.17 1.41 -9.17
CA ALA A 217 3.72 1.44 -9.29
C ALA A 217 3.25 2.47 -10.32
N ALA A 218 3.86 3.67 -10.34
CA ALA A 218 3.58 4.66 -11.38
C ALA A 218 3.95 4.13 -12.78
N GLY A 219 5.07 3.43 -12.91
CA GLY A 219 5.47 2.78 -14.17
C GLY A 219 4.47 1.73 -14.66
N ILE A 220 4.04 0.84 -13.76
CA ILE A 220 3.04 -0.19 -14.04
C ILE A 220 1.75 0.47 -14.54
N CYS A 221 1.22 1.43 -13.79
CA CYS A 221 -0.02 2.13 -14.15
C CYS A 221 0.10 2.88 -15.48
N ALA A 222 1.25 3.48 -15.76
CA ALA A 222 1.46 4.29 -16.96
C ALA A 222 1.55 3.47 -18.27
N SER A 223 1.58 2.15 -18.19
CA SER A 223 1.76 1.25 -19.34
C SER A 223 0.73 0.12 -19.40
N TYR A 224 0.05 -0.17 -18.29
CA TYR A 224 -1.03 -1.13 -18.25
C TYR A 224 -2.18 -0.66 -19.15
N ARG A 225 -2.71 -1.55 -19.99
CA ARG A 225 -3.69 -1.20 -21.04
C ARG A 225 -5.15 -1.32 -20.59
N GLY A 226 -5.42 -2.08 -19.54
CA GLY A 226 -6.75 -2.28 -18.99
C GLY A 226 -7.10 -1.27 -17.90
N THR A 227 -8.09 -1.60 -17.07
CA THR A 227 -8.44 -0.82 -15.88
C THR A 227 -7.48 -1.13 -14.74
N VAL A 228 -6.96 -0.08 -14.09
CA VAL A 228 -6.19 -0.21 -12.86
C VAL A 228 -7.04 0.28 -11.68
N VAL A 229 -6.92 -0.39 -10.54
CA VAL A 229 -7.35 0.10 -9.24
C VAL A 229 -6.15 0.08 -8.30
N LEU A 230 -5.78 1.23 -7.76
CA LEU A 230 -4.70 1.35 -6.78
C LEU A 230 -5.23 0.97 -5.39
N ALA A 231 -4.76 -0.14 -4.85
CA ALA A 231 -5.23 -0.71 -3.59
C ALA A 231 -4.36 -0.26 -2.41
N GLY A 232 -4.77 0.81 -1.72
CA GLY A 232 -4.06 1.31 -0.55
C GLY A 232 -4.47 2.72 -0.15
N GLY A 233 -3.86 3.20 0.94
CA GLY A 233 -4.13 4.52 1.51
C GLY A 233 -3.31 5.64 0.88
N THR A 234 -2.73 6.50 1.72
CA THR A 234 -1.98 7.69 1.26
C THR A 234 -0.81 7.36 0.33
N GLN A 235 -0.24 6.16 0.46
CA GLN A 235 0.77 5.62 -0.46
C GLN A 235 0.31 5.65 -1.92
N MET A 236 -0.92 5.19 -2.16
CA MET A 236 -1.51 5.17 -3.50
C MET A 236 -1.94 6.55 -3.99
N LEU A 237 -2.26 7.48 -3.08
CA LEU A 237 -2.44 8.89 -3.44
C LEU A 237 -1.13 9.54 -3.92
N ALA A 238 0.02 9.17 -3.35
CA ALA A 238 1.31 9.64 -3.85
C ALA A 238 1.60 9.09 -5.26
N VAL A 239 1.27 7.83 -5.53
CA VAL A 239 1.35 7.25 -6.90
C VAL A 239 0.44 8.02 -7.87
N ALA A 240 -0.82 8.28 -7.49
CA ALA A 240 -1.75 9.05 -8.31
C ALA A 240 -1.26 10.49 -8.57
N ALA A 241 -0.69 11.16 -7.56
CA ALA A 241 -0.12 12.50 -7.71
C ALA A 241 1.10 12.52 -8.66
N VAL A 242 1.95 11.49 -8.60
CA VAL A 242 3.07 11.32 -9.53
C VAL A 242 2.55 11.11 -10.96
N LEU A 243 1.56 10.23 -11.16
CA LEU A 243 0.93 10.02 -12.47
C LEU A 243 0.33 11.30 -13.03
N LYS A 244 -0.39 12.08 -12.21
CA LYS A 244 -0.94 13.38 -12.58
C LYS A 244 0.16 14.34 -13.06
N GLY A 245 1.23 14.47 -12.30
CA GLY A 245 2.34 15.35 -12.66
C GLY A 245 3.08 14.91 -13.93
N LEU A 246 3.06 13.60 -14.23
CA LEU A 246 3.58 13.04 -15.48
C LEU A 246 2.61 13.18 -16.67
N GLY A 247 1.41 13.74 -16.45
CA GLY A 247 0.37 13.86 -17.48
C GLY A 247 -0.30 12.53 -17.86
N MET A 248 -0.19 11.52 -16.99
CA MET A 248 -0.82 10.21 -17.20
C MET A 248 -2.24 10.17 -16.61
N PRO A 249 -3.15 9.34 -17.16
CA PRO A 249 -4.43 9.08 -16.53
C PRO A 249 -4.26 8.52 -15.12
N MET A 250 -5.05 9.02 -14.17
CA MET A 250 -5.06 8.51 -12.81
C MET A 250 -6.07 7.36 -12.68
N PRO A 251 -5.64 6.18 -12.21
CA PRO A 251 -6.55 5.10 -11.82
C PRO A 251 -7.44 5.50 -10.64
N ASP A 252 -8.57 4.80 -10.50
CA ASP A 252 -9.34 4.83 -9.26
C ASP A 252 -8.54 4.17 -8.12
N LEU A 253 -8.80 4.58 -6.89
CA LEU A 253 -8.24 3.96 -5.68
C LEU A 253 -9.28 3.06 -5.00
N ALA A 254 -8.81 2.09 -4.23
CA ALA A 254 -9.62 1.33 -3.30
C ALA A 254 -8.90 1.23 -1.95
N THR A 255 -9.60 1.61 -0.88
CA THR A 255 -9.09 1.49 0.49
C THR A 255 -10.18 1.13 1.49
N THR A 256 -9.84 0.94 2.75
CA THR A 256 -10.81 0.63 3.80
C THR A 256 -11.52 1.88 4.33
N ALA A 257 -12.72 1.70 4.88
CA ALA A 257 -13.42 2.75 5.62
C ALA A 257 -12.58 3.28 6.81
N TYR A 258 -11.72 2.46 7.40
CA TYR A 258 -10.83 2.85 8.50
C TYR A 258 -9.79 3.91 8.09
N VAL A 259 -9.38 3.95 6.81
CA VAL A 259 -8.53 5.02 6.27
C VAL A 259 -9.34 6.28 6.01
N ARG A 260 -10.56 6.14 5.50
CA ARG A 260 -11.48 7.27 5.24
C ARG A 260 -11.84 8.02 6.52
N ASP A 261 -12.14 7.28 7.58
CA ASP A 261 -12.71 7.80 8.83
C ASP A 261 -11.63 8.17 9.86
N ASP A 262 -10.34 8.02 9.51
CA ASP A 262 -9.23 8.42 10.37
C ASP A 262 -9.11 9.95 10.45
N ALA A 263 -9.60 10.52 11.56
CA ALA A 263 -9.55 11.96 11.84
C ALA A 263 -8.13 12.54 11.93
N SER A 264 -7.10 11.71 12.13
CA SER A 264 -5.69 12.15 12.14
C SER A 264 -5.11 12.31 10.73
N ALA A 265 -5.73 11.67 9.73
CA ALA A 265 -5.32 11.74 8.33
C ALA A 265 -6.20 12.73 7.54
N SER A 266 -5.76 13.07 6.33
CA SER A 266 -6.55 13.90 5.41
C SER A 266 -6.89 13.14 4.13
N PHE A 267 -7.06 11.82 4.17
CA PHE A 267 -7.17 11.00 2.96
C PHE A 267 -8.21 11.53 1.96
N THR A 268 -9.44 11.80 2.41
CA THR A 268 -10.53 12.31 1.56
C THR A 268 -10.22 13.68 0.95
N ALA A 269 -9.67 14.60 1.75
CA ALA A 269 -9.25 15.93 1.27
C ALA A 269 -8.08 15.83 0.28
N THR A 270 -7.06 15.03 0.59
CA THR A 270 -5.91 14.79 -0.28
C THR A 270 -6.32 14.08 -1.58
N CYS A 271 -7.28 13.17 -1.53
CA CYS A 271 -7.87 12.55 -2.72
C CYS A 271 -8.50 13.62 -3.63
N ALA A 272 -9.23 14.58 -3.05
CA ALA A 272 -9.81 15.70 -3.79
C ALA A 272 -8.74 16.66 -4.36
N ASP A 273 -7.70 16.99 -3.58
CA ASP A 273 -6.58 17.85 -4.03
C ASP A 273 -5.80 17.21 -5.20
N VAL A 274 -5.59 15.90 -5.13
CA VAL A 274 -5.03 15.13 -6.26
C VAL A 274 -6.01 15.10 -7.43
N GLY A 275 -7.32 15.12 -7.19
CA GLY A 275 -8.35 14.92 -8.20
C GLY A 275 -8.55 13.44 -8.54
N ALA A 276 -8.21 12.56 -7.59
CA ALA A 276 -8.41 11.12 -7.71
C ALA A 276 -9.79 10.72 -7.19
N HIS A 277 -10.23 9.53 -7.59
CA HIS A 277 -11.45 8.90 -7.11
C HIS A 277 -11.09 7.69 -6.23
N ALA A 278 -11.86 7.43 -5.17
CA ALA A 278 -11.60 6.33 -4.25
C ALA A 278 -12.88 5.59 -3.85
N TYR A 279 -12.87 4.26 -3.99
CA TYR A 279 -13.85 3.36 -3.38
C TYR A 279 -13.45 3.03 -1.94
N TYR A 280 -14.43 3.00 -1.04
CA TYR A 280 -14.22 2.65 0.36
C TYR A 280 -14.91 1.32 0.68
N VAL A 281 -14.15 0.38 1.24
CA VAL A 281 -14.65 -0.94 1.66
C VAL A 281 -14.80 -0.98 3.18
N ASP A 282 -15.99 -1.33 3.66
CA ASP A 282 -16.31 -1.46 5.08
C ASP A 282 -16.68 -2.91 5.41
N PRO A 283 -15.74 -3.70 5.96
CA PRO A 283 -16.00 -5.07 6.38
C PRO A 283 -16.67 -5.19 7.76
N ASP A 284 -17.01 -4.06 8.40
CA ASP A 284 -17.74 -4.02 9.68
C ASP A 284 -17.09 -4.84 10.80
N PHE A 285 -15.75 -4.74 10.93
CA PHE A 285 -14.97 -5.49 11.92
C PHE A 285 -15.40 -5.30 13.38
N GLY A 286 -16.13 -4.23 13.69
CA GLY A 286 -16.68 -3.97 15.03
C GLY A 286 -17.70 -5.04 15.46
N ASP A 287 -18.51 -5.51 14.52
CA ASP A 287 -19.61 -6.44 14.78
C ASP A 287 -19.23 -7.91 14.50
N LEU A 288 -18.00 -8.21 14.05
CA LEU A 288 -17.53 -9.57 13.76
C LEU A 288 -17.16 -10.42 14.99
N GLY A 289 -17.16 -9.83 16.20
CA GLY A 289 -16.90 -10.56 17.44
C GLY A 289 -15.46 -11.09 17.58
N HIS A 290 -14.48 -10.47 16.91
CA HIS A 290 -13.05 -10.79 17.05
C HIS A 290 -12.28 -9.59 17.59
N ALA A 291 -11.75 -9.71 18.81
CA ALA A 291 -11.11 -8.60 19.53
C ALA A 291 -9.94 -7.97 18.75
N GLY A 292 -9.15 -8.77 18.03
CA GLY A 292 -8.05 -8.27 17.21
C GLY A 292 -8.52 -7.48 15.98
N LEU A 293 -9.63 -7.89 15.34
CA LEU A 293 -10.17 -7.19 14.17
C LEU A 293 -10.86 -5.88 14.59
N ALA A 294 -11.55 -5.88 15.73
CA ALA A 294 -12.14 -4.68 16.30
C ALA A 294 -11.10 -3.56 16.57
N ARG A 295 -9.80 -3.90 16.65
CA ARG A 295 -8.72 -2.90 16.75
C ARG A 295 -8.58 -2.02 15.51
N TYR A 296 -8.99 -2.48 14.33
CA TYR A 296 -9.05 -1.64 13.12
C TYR A 296 -10.03 -0.47 13.30
N CYS A 297 -11.14 -0.69 14.01
CA CYS A 297 -12.16 0.33 14.27
C CYS A 297 -11.66 1.47 15.18
N ILE A 298 -10.63 1.21 16.00
CA ILE A 298 -9.97 2.24 16.83
C ILE A 298 -8.67 2.76 16.19
N GLY A 299 -8.47 2.46 14.91
CA GLY A 299 -7.41 3.04 14.10
C GLY A 299 -6.06 2.30 14.14
N GLU A 300 -6.01 1.06 14.63
CA GLU A 300 -4.80 0.25 14.49
C GLU A 300 -4.72 -0.37 13.08
N VAL A 301 -3.53 -0.36 12.47
CA VAL A 301 -3.24 -0.90 11.13
C VAL A 301 -3.98 -0.19 9.98
N LYS A 302 -5.32 -0.23 9.96
CA LYS A 302 -6.25 0.37 8.98
C LYS A 302 -6.21 -0.23 7.56
N GLU A 303 -5.01 -0.37 6.98
CA GLU A 303 -4.79 -0.78 5.58
C GLU A 303 -3.38 -1.36 5.41
N GLY A 304 -3.16 -2.08 4.32
CA GLY A 304 -1.85 -2.57 3.88
C GLY A 304 -2.00 -3.79 2.99
N MET A 305 -0.95 -4.16 2.26
CA MET A 305 -0.94 -5.35 1.39
C MET A 305 -2.10 -5.39 0.38
N GLY A 306 -2.64 -4.23 0.01
CA GLY A 306 -3.82 -4.09 -0.84
C GLY A 306 -5.12 -4.66 -0.28
N ALA A 307 -5.29 -4.78 1.04
CA ALA A 307 -6.44 -5.42 1.68
C ALA A 307 -7.78 -4.80 1.24
N GLY A 308 -7.89 -3.47 1.23
CA GLY A 308 -9.10 -2.78 0.74
C GLY A 308 -9.44 -3.14 -0.72
N GLY A 309 -8.46 -3.10 -1.61
CA GLY A 309 -8.65 -3.49 -3.01
C GLY A 309 -8.91 -4.97 -3.21
N ALA A 310 -8.32 -5.85 -2.40
CA ALA A 310 -8.57 -7.29 -2.46
C ALA A 310 -10.03 -7.62 -2.08
N MET A 311 -10.58 -6.96 -1.06
CA MET A 311 -11.98 -7.09 -0.69
C MET A 311 -12.92 -6.52 -1.76
N LEU A 312 -12.56 -5.36 -2.35
CA LEU A 312 -13.30 -4.81 -3.50
C LEU A 312 -13.34 -5.82 -4.65
N LEU A 313 -12.19 -6.41 -4.99
CA LEU A 313 -12.08 -7.38 -6.08
C LEU A 313 -12.93 -8.63 -5.83
N ALA A 314 -12.89 -9.18 -4.60
CA ALA A 314 -13.73 -10.31 -4.25
C ALA A 314 -15.23 -10.00 -4.41
N SER A 315 -15.66 -8.80 -4.01
CA SER A 315 -17.05 -8.38 -4.20
C SER A 315 -17.41 -8.20 -5.67
N LEU A 316 -16.50 -7.63 -6.48
CA LEU A 316 -16.65 -7.51 -7.92
C LEU A 316 -16.72 -8.86 -8.65
N MET A 317 -16.03 -9.88 -8.12
CA MET A 317 -16.11 -11.27 -8.59
C MET A 317 -17.38 -12.01 -8.11
N GLY A 318 -18.29 -11.33 -7.42
CA GLY A 318 -19.60 -11.86 -7.04
C GLY A 318 -19.68 -12.46 -5.63
N HIS A 319 -18.63 -12.35 -4.81
CA HIS A 319 -18.69 -12.79 -3.42
C HIS A 319 -19.51 -11.80 -2.58
N SER A 320 -20.43 -12.32 -1.77
CA SER A 320 -21.24 -11.49 -0.88
C SER A 320 -20.39 -10.93 0.28
N PRO A 321 -20.80 -9.81 0.91
CA PRO A 321 -20.12 -9.28 2.09
C PRO A 321 -19.95 -10.31 3.21
N ILE A 322 -20.95 -11.18 3.42
CA ILE A 322 -20.91 -12.26 4.42
C ILE A 322 -19.84 -13.31 4.08
N ALA A 323 -19.70 -13.67 2.81
CA ALA A 323 -18.66 -14.62 2.38
C ALA A 323 -17.26 -14.02 2.58
N ILE A 324 -17.09 -12.72 2.29
CA ILE A 324 -15.83 -12.01 2.46
C ILE A 324 -15.44 -11.93 3.93
N THR A 325 -16.32 -11.44 4.80
CA THR A 325 -16.02 -11.30 6.23
C THR A 325 -15.89 -12.66 6.92
N GLY A 326 -16.68 -13.65 6.51
CA GLY A 326 -16.56 -15.05 6.95
C GLY A 326 -15.18 -15.64 6.63
N ALA A 327 -14.70 -15.48 5.39
CA ALA A 327 -13.38 -15.96 5.00
C ALA A 327 -12.24 -15.34 5.82
N ILE A 328 -12.33 -14.03 6.10
CA ILE A 328 -11.35 -13.32 6.95
C ILE A 328 -11.35 -13.91 8.35
N LEU A 329 -12.54 -14.08 8.94
CA LEU A 329 -12.70 -14.59 10.30
C LEU A 329 -12.23 -16.05 10.44
N ASP A 330 -12.56 -16.90 9.47
CA ASP A 330 -12.16 -18.30 9.43
C ASP A 330 -10.64 -18.43 9.30
N PHE A 331 -10.00 -17.63 8.43
CA PHE A 331 -8.55 -17.62 8.31
C PHE A 331 -7.87 -17.23 9.62
N ILE A 332 -8.30 -16.13 10.25
CA ILE A 332 -7.69 -15.63 11.49
C ILE A 332 -7.90 -16.63 12.64
N ARG A 333 -9.08 -17.22 12.78
CA ARG A 333 -9.36 -18.24 13.81
C ARG A 333 -8.59 -19.53 13.58
N GLY A 334 -8.35 -19.89 12.32
CA GLY A 334 -7.57 -21.07 11.95
C GLY A 334 -6.06 -20.86 12.07
N TYR A 335 -5.59 -19.62 12.16
CA TYR A 335 -4.18 -19.28 12.27
C TYR A 335 -3.69 -19.42 13.73
N GLY A 336 -3.43 -20.66 14.13
CA GLY A 336 -2.96 -21.08 15.45
C GLY A 336 -1.45 -21.14 15.57
#